data_AF-A0A1B0FQB9-F1
#
_entry.id   AF-A0A1B0FQB9-F1
#
_cell.length_a   1.000
_cell.length_b   1.000
_cell.length_c   1.000
_cell.angle_alpha   90.00
_cell.angle_beta   90.00
_cell.angle_gamma   90.00
#
_symmetry.space_group_name_H-M   'P 1'
#
loop_
_entity.id
_entity.type
_entity.pdbx_description
1 polymer ?
#
loop_
_entity_poly.entity_id
_entity_poly.type
_entity_poly.pdbx_seq_one_letter_code
_entity_poly.pdbx_strand_id
1 'polypeptide(L)'
;MKLFSEKLMVLLRDGRTLIGYLRSVDQFANLVLHRTIERIHVGNNYGDIERGVFIIRGENVVLLGEIDRGKELKLPLKEISVEEILDAQRREQEQRQEKHRLISKALKERGLAVNSDIINEDFC
;
A
#
# COMPACT_ATOMS: atom_id res chain seq x y z
N MET A 1 26.41 15.08 1.74
CA MET A 1 25.10 14.72 2.32
C MET A 1 24.05 14.79 1.20
N LYS A 2 23.77 13.65 0.57
CA LYS A 2 23.01 13.53 -0.69
C LYS A 2 21.74 12.73 -0.38
N LEU A 3 20.71 13.36 0.21
CA LEU A 3 19.58 12.60 0.79
C LEU A 3 18.17 13.18 0.56
N PHE A 4 18.00 14.34 -0.10
CA PHE A 4 16.69 15.03 -0.12
C PHE A 4 16.07 15.24 -1.51
N SER A 5 16.26 14.30 -2.43
CA SER A 5 15.58 14.35 -3.74
C SER A 5 15.24 12.97 -4.33
N GLU A 6 15.42 11.89 -3.58
CA GLU A 6 15.05 10.55 -4.07
C GLU A 6 13.53 10.35 -3.97
N LYS A 7 12.98 9.73 -5.02
CA LYS A 7 11.56 9.33 -5.08
C LYS A 7 11.44 7.99 -4.37
N LEU A 8 10.72 7.96 -3.26
CA LEU A 8 10.52 6.76 -2.45
C LEU A 8 9.11 6.21 -2.61
N MET A 9 9.01 4.88 -2.54
CA MET A 9 7.78 4.15 -2.27
C MET A 9 7.77 3.78 -0.78
N VAL A 10 6.66 4.01 -0.10
CA VAL A 10 6.44 3.70 1.32
C VAL A 10 5.18 2.84 1.43
N LEU A 11 5.31 1.66 2.02
CA LEU A 11 4.18 0.80 2.34
C LEU A 11 3.77 1.04 3.80
N LEU A 12 2.49 1.30 4.01
CA LEU A 12 1.90 1.54 5.32
C LEU A 12 1.24 0.28 5.89
N ARG A 13 1.05 0.27 7.21
CA ARG A 13 0.40 -0.83 7.95
C ARG A 13 -1.04 -1.10 7.53
N ASP A 14 -1.73 -0.09 7.02
CA ASP A 14 -3.09 -0.21 6.49
C ASP A 14 -3.13 -0.74 5.03
N GLY A 15 -1.98 -1.12 4.48
CA GLY A 15 -1.85 -1.66 3.13
C GLY A 15 -1.77 -0.60 2.03
N ARG A 16 -1.72 0.69 2.38
CA ARG A 16 -1.60 1.77 1.40
C ARG A 16 -0.15 1.94 0.93
N THR A 17 0.00 2.24 -0.35
CA THR A 17 1.30 2.55 -0.96
C THR A 17 1.37 4.03 -1.28
N LEU A 18 2.30 4.74 -0.64
CA LEU A 18 2.59 6.15 -0.91
C LEU A 18 3.87 6.28 -1.70
N ILE A 19 3.88 7.15 -2.70
CA ILE A 19 5.04 7.44 -3.52
C ILE A 19 5.29 8.93 -3.49
N GLY A 20 6.49 9.37 -3.13
CA GLY A 20 6.78 10.81 -3.01
C GLY A 20 8.27 11.10 -2.85
N TYR A 21 8.61 12.38 -2.74
CA TYR A 21 9.98 12.81 -2.51
C TYR A 21 10.24 13.00 -1.02
N LEU A 22 11.23 12.32 -0.47
CA LEU A 22 11.60 12.47 0.93
C LEU A 22 12.19 13.85 1.20
N ARG A 23 11.61 14.56 2.17
CA ARG A 23 12.04 15.90 2.62
C ARG A 23 12.64 15.92 4.00
N SER A 24 12.20 15.03 4.88
CA SER A 24 12.75 14.88 6.22
C SER A 24 12.49 13.48 6.73
N VAL A 25 13.41 12.99 7.53
CA VAL A 25 13.29 11.76 8.31
C VAL A 25 13.91 11.99 9.67
N ASP A 26 13.33 11.43 10.72
CA ASP A 26 13.93 11.40 12.05
C ASP A 26 14.37 9.98 12.45
N GLN A 27 14.98 9.86 13.63
CA GLN A 27 15.48 8.59 14.17
C GLN A 27 14.38 7.56 14.49
N PHE A 28 13.12 7.99 14.53
CA PHE A 28 11.95 7.13 14.73
C PHE A 28 11.25 6.78 13.41
N ALA A 29 11.87 7.10 12.27
CA ALA A 29 11.32 6.93 10.94
C ALA A 29 10.02 7.71 10.69
N ASN A 30 9.80 8.84 11.37
CA ASN A 30 8.76 9.78 10.95
C ASN A 30 9.20 10.45 9.65
N LEU A 31 8.37 10.37 8.61
CA LEU A 31 8.70 10.82 7.25
C LEU A 31 7.89 12.04 6.86
N VAL A 32 8.54 13.00 6.21
CA VAL A 32 7.86 14.07 5.48
C VAL A 32 8.09 13.84 3.99
N LEU A 33 7.01 13.54 3.27
CA LEU A 33 7.00 13.36 1.82
C LEU A 33 6.35 14.57 1.14
N HIS A 34 6.89 14.95 -0.02
CA HIS A 34 6.40 16.03 -0.86
C HIS A 34 6.06 15.52 -2.26
N ARG A 35 5.05 16.13 -2.90
CA ARG A 35 4.45 15.62 -4.16
C ARG A 35 4.12 14.14 -4.05
N THR A 36 3.49 13.79 -2.94
CA THR A 36 3.07 12.43 -2.64
C THR A 36 1.85 12.09 -3.47
N ILE A 37 1.90 10.92 -4.10
CA ILE A 37 0.76 10.22 -4.66
C ILE A 37 0.49 8.98 -3.83
N GLU A 38 -0.77 8.59 -3.73
CA GLU A 38 -1.16 7.28 -3.24
C GLU A 38 -1.44 6.40 -4.44
N ARG A 39 -0.71 5.30 -4.56
CA ARG A 39 -0.86 4.34 -5.66
C ARG A 39 -1.65 3.13 -5.17
N ILE A 40 -2.77 2.87 -5.82
CA ILE A 40 -3.61 1.69 -5.56
C ILE A 40 -3.33 0.68 -6.66
N HIS A 41 -3.07 -0.57 -6.26
CA HIS A 41 -2.85 -1.70 -7.17
C HIS A 41 -4.00 -2.69 -7.05
N VAL A 42 -4.59 -3.09 -8.18
CA VAL A 42 -5.62 -4.13 -8.24
C VAL A 42 -5.37 -5.01 -9.47
N GLY A 43 -4.95 -6.26 -9.23
CA GLY A 43 -4.49 -7.16 -10.28
C GLY A 43 -3.33 -6.54 -11.09
N ASN A 44 -3.51 -6.41 -12.41
CA ASN A 44 -2.52 -5.81 -13.31
C ASN A 44 -2.74 -4.31 -13.56
N ASN A 45 -3.66 -3.67 -12.83
CA ASN A 45 -3.95 -2.25 -12.99
C ASN A 45 -3.45 -1.46 -11.78
N TYR A 46 -3.15 -0.19 -12.00
CA TYR A 46 -2.86 0.77 -10.94
C TYR A 46 -3.52 2.11 -11.21
N GLY A 47 -3.76 2.88 -10.15
CA GLY A 47 -4.21 4.26 -10.25
C GLY A 47 -3.59 5.13 -9.17
N ASP A 48 -3.29 6.37 -9.53
CA ASP A 48 -2.56 7.33 -8.71
C ASP A 48 -3.48 8.46 -8.23
N ILE A 49 -3.49 8.71 -6.92
CA ILE A 49 -4.27 9.78 -6.29
C ILE A 49 -3.30 10.81 -5.71
N GLU A 50 -3.39 12.06 -6.16
CA GLU A 50 -2.55 13.13 -5.63
C GLU A 50 -2.90 13.46 -4.17
N ARG A 51 -1.88 13.49 -3.30
CA ARG A 51 -2.00 13.83 -1.87
C ARG A 51 -1.20 15.07 -1.48
N GLY A 52 -0.20 15.47 -2.27
CA GLY A 52 0.57 16.70 -2.02
C GLY A 52 1.67 16.51 -0.96
N VAL A 53 1.53 17.13 0.21
CA VAL A 53 2.47 16.98 1.33
C VAL A 53 1.88 16.02 2.34
N PHE A 54 2.68 15.02 2.73
CA PHE A 54 2.22 13.97 3.63
C PHE A 54 3.22 13.76 4.76
N ILE A 55 2.73 13.74 6.00
CA ILE A 55 3.52 13.44 7.19
C ILE A 55 3.12 12.06 7.67
N ILE A 56 4.08 11.13 7.70
CA ILE A 56 3.87 9.74 8.09
C ILE A 56 4.53 9.53 9.44
N ARG A 57 3.77 8.94 10.37
CA ARG A 57 4.31 8.52 11.66
C ARG A 57 5.02 7.18 11.54
N GLY A 58 6.21 7.06 12.13
CA GLY A 58 7.14 5.95 11.90
C GLY A 58 6.58 4.57 12.24
N GLU A 59 5.72 4.44 13.25
CA GLU A 59 5.13 3.14 13.60
C GLU A 59 4.16 2.58 12.55
N ASN A 60 3.68 3.44 11.63
CA ASN A 60 2.81 3.05 10.53
C ASN A 60 3.59 2.66 9.27
N VAL A 61 4.91 2.90 9.24
CA VAL A 61 5.77 2.49 8.14
C VAL A 61 6.09 1.00 8.28
N VAL A 62 5.77 0.22 7.25
CA VAL A 62 6.15 -1.19 7.16
C VAL A 62 7.50 -1.31 6.46
N LEU A 63 7.61 -0.73 5.27
CA LEU A 63 8.84 -0.66 4.51
C LEU A 63 8.88 0.60 3.66
N LEU A 64 10.09 0.98 3.23
CA LEU A 64 10.32 2.05 2.26
C LEU A 64 11.46 1.66 1.32
N GLY A 65 11.38 2.09 0.08
CA GLY A 65 12.39 1.81 -0.94
C GLY A 65 12.46 2.89 -2.00
N GLU A 66 13.66 3.13 -2.53
CA GLU A 66 13.86 4.05 -3.66
C GLU A 66 13.27 3.46 -4.94
N ILE A 67 12.60 4.30 -5.73
CA ILE A 67 12.01 3.92 -7.01
C ILE A 67 12.99 4.20 -8.14
N ASP A 68 13.42 3.14 -8.81
CA ASP A 68 14.14 3.22 -10.08
C ASP A 68 13.16 3.43 -11.24
N ARG A 69 13.18 4.63 -11.83
CA ARG A 69 12.31 5.01 -12.96
C ARG A 69 12.50 4.13 -14.19
N GLY A 70 13.71 3.61 -14.42
CA GLY A 70 14.01 2.76 -15.57
C GLY A 70 13.37 1.38 -15.45
N LYS A 71 13.17 0.89 -14.22
CA LYS A 71 12.45 -0.36 -13.94
C LYS A 71 10.94 -0.15 -13.93
N GLU A 72 10.46 0.98 -13.39
CA GLU A 72 9.04 1.33 -13.34
C GLU A 72 8.39 1.27 -14.73
N LEU A 73 9.05 1.82 -15.75
CA LEU A 73 8.58 1.83 -17.15
C LEU A 73 8.47 0.43 -17.80
N LYS A 74 9.15 -0.58 -17.24
CA LYS A 74 9.16 -1.95 -17.79
C LYS A 74 8.13 -2.85 -17.14
N LEU A 75 7.42 -2.37 -16.11
CA LEU A 75 6.41 -3.16 -15.42
C LEU A 75 5.18 -3.36 -16.33
N PRO A 76 4.61 -4.56 -16.41
CA PRO A 76 3.43 -4.86 -17.22
C PRO A 76 2.14 -4.38 -16.51
N LEU A 77 2.16 -3.19 -15.93
CA LEU A 77 1.04 -2.60 -15.20
C LEU A 77 0.34 -1.54 -16.04
N LYS A 78 -0.99 -1.55 -16.02
CA LYS A 78 -1.82 -0.58 -16.76
C LYS A 78 -2.32 0.52 -15.83
N GLU A 79 -2.06 1.77 -16.20
CA GLU A 79 -2.65 2.93 -15.51
C GLU A 79 -4.13 3.05 -15.89
N ILE A 80 -4.99 3.20 -14.89
CA ILE A 80 -6.44 3.44 -15.05
C ILE A 80 -6.87 4.66 -14.25
N SER A 81 -8.08 5.15 -14.51
CA SER A 81 -8.58 6.34 -13.81
C SER A 81 -8.80 6.09 -12.31
N VAL A 82 -8.76 7.17 -11.52
CA VAL A 82 -8.98 7.11 -10.07
C VAL A 82 -10.34 6.47 -9.74
N GLU A 83 -11.39 6.80 -10.50
CA GLU A 83 -12.72 6.24 -10.30
C GLU A 83 -12.75 4.73 -10.55
N GLU A 84 -12.16 4.27 -11.67
CA GLU A 84 -12.11 2.85 -12.02
C GLU A 84 -11.29 2.02 -11.03
N ILE A 85 -10.15 2.54 -10.54
CA ILE A 85 -9.31 1.80 -9.58
C ILE A 85 -9.99 1.70 -8.21
N LEU A 86 -10.70 2.74 -7.76
CA LEU A 86 -11.44 2.72 -6.50
C LEU A 86 -12.60 1.73 -6.55
N ASP A 87 -13.29 1.67 -7.69
CA ASP A 87 -14.34 0.68 -7.94
C ASP A 87 -13.78 -0.75 -7.99
N ALA A 88 -12.64 -0.95 -8.65
CA ALA A 88 -11.97 -2.24 -8.69
C ALA A 88 -11.52 -2.69 -7.29
N GLN A 89 -10.93 -1.77 -6.52
CA GLN A 89 -10.48 -2.02 -5.15
C GLN A 89 -11.65 -2.39 -4.23
N ARG A 90 -12.79 -1.69 -4.35
CA ARG A 90 -13.99 -1.99 -3.56
C ARG A 90 -14.48 -3.41 -3.83
N ARG A 91 -14.58 -3.81 -5.10
CA ARG A 91 -15.01 -5.17 -5.49
C ARG A 91 -14.07 -6.24 -4.94
N GLU A 92 -12.75 -6.02 -5.01
CA GLU A 92 -11.76 -6.95 -4.48
C GLU A 92 -11.84 -7.08 -2.95
N GLN A 93 -12.00 -5.96 -2.24
CA GLN A 93 -12.17 -5.95 -0.78
C GLN A 93 -13.44 -6.68 -0.35
N GLU A 94 -14.57 -6.46 -1.02
CA GLU A 94 -15.83 -7.18 -0.74
C GLU A 94 -15.67 -8.69 -0.93
N GLN A 95 -15.01 -9.12 -2.02
CA GLN A 95 -14.74 -10.53 -2.28
C GLN A 95 -13.80 -11.14 -1.24
N ARG A 96 -12.73 -10.40 -0.86
CA ARG A 96 -11.78 -10.85 0.17
C ARG A 96 -12.46 -10.97 1.53
N GLN A 97 -13.31 -10.01 1.90
CA GLN A 97 -14.08 -10.04 3.14
C GLN A 97 -15.05 -11.22 3.18
N GLU A 98 -15.77 -11.49 2.08
CA GLU A 98 -16.70 -12.62 2.04
C GLU A 98 -15.95 -13.96 2.12
N LYS A 99 -14.86 -14.12 1.36
CA LYS A 99 -14.00 -15.31 1.45
C LYS A 99 -13.45 -15.49 2.86
N HIS A 100 -12.99 -14.40 3.47
CA HIS A 100 -12.48 -14.42 4.85
C HIS A 100 -13.57 -14.83 5.85
N ARG A 101 -14.80 -14.33 5.68
CA ARG A 101 -15.95 -14.70 6.52
C ARG A 101 -16.28 -16.18 6.40
N LEU A 102 -16.27 -16.72 5.19
CA LEU A 102 -16.52 -18.15 4.93
C LEU A 102 -15.43 -19.04 5.54
N ILE A 103 -14.15 -18.71 5.31
CA ILE A 103 -13.01 -19.44 5.88
C ILE A 103 -13.05 -19.40 7.41
N SER A 104 -13.27 -18.22 8.00
CA SER A 104 -13.34 -18.05 9.45
C SER A 104 -14.46 -18.89 10.06
N LYS A 105 -15.63 -18.95 9.40
CA LYS A 105 -16.74 -19.80 9.85
C LYS A 105 -16.37 -21.29 9.80
N ALA A 106 -15.79 -21.75 8.69
CA ALA A 106 -15.37 -23.14 8.52
C ALA A 106 -14.28 -23.58 9.50
N LEU A 107 -13.31 -22.69 9.82
CA LEU A 107 -12.26 -22.95 10.80
C LEU A 107 -12.82 -23.01 12.22
N LYS A 108 -13.76 -22.11 12.56
CA LYS A 108 -14.44 -22.10 13.86
C LYS A 108 -15.25 -23.38 14.09
N GLU A 109 -15.94 -23.88 13.06
CA GLU A 109 -16.65 -25.18 13.12
C GLU A 109 -15.70 -26.36 13.39
N ARG A 110 -14.41 -26.22 13.08
CA ARG A 110 -13.36 -27.22 13.35
C ARG A 110 -12.58 -26.97 14.65
N GLY A 111 -13.01 -26.01 15.47
CA GLY A 111 -12.36 -25.68 16.75
C GLY A 111 -11.04 -24.93 16.62
N LEU A 112 -10.73 -24.38 15.44
CA LEU A 112 -9.53 -23.58 15.22
C LEU A 112 -9.86 -22.09 15.45
N ALA A 113 -9.05 -21.42 16.29
CA ALA A 113 -9.13 -19.98 16.48
C ALA A 113 -8.36 -19.26 15.38
N VAL A 114 -9.02 -18.32 14.73
CA VAL A 114 -8.40 -17.48 13.69
C VAL A 114 -7.89 -16.21 14.35
N ASN A 115 -6.57 -16.07 14.49
CA ASN A 115 -5.97 -14.80 14.89
C ASN A 115 -6.09 -13.82 13.72
N SER A 116 -6.90 -12.78 13.90
CA SER A 116 -7.10 -11.71 12.93
C SER A 116 -5.80 -11.03 12.49
N ASP A 117 -4.77 -11.07 13.35
CA ASP A 117 -3.48 -10.44 13.09
C ASP A 117 -2.63 -11.18 12.05
N ILE A 118 -2.85 -12.50 11.87
CA ILE A 118 -2.08 -13.32 10.90
C ILE A 118 -2.59 -13.10 9.46
N ILE A 119 -3.86 -12.72 9.28
CA ILE A 119 -4.50 -12.65 7.95
C ILE A 119 -4.11 -11.38 7.18
N ASN A 120 -3.64 -10.35 7.89
CA ASN A 120 -3.11 -9.14 7.25
C ASN A 120 -1.76 -9.38 6.57
N GLU A 121 -1.11 -10.53 6.80
CA GLU A 121 0.16 -10.90 6.15
C GLU A 121 0.02 -11.48 4.73
N ASP A 122 -1.20 -11.65 4.22
CA ASP A 122 -1.45 -12.04 2.80
C ASP A 122 -1.16 -10.88 1.80
N PHE A 123 -0.29 -9.93 2.16
CA PHE A 123 0.30 -8.97 1.21
C PHE A 123 1.73 -9.38 0.88
N CYS A 124 1.83 -10.38 0.00
CA CYS A 124 2.92 -10.61 -0.95
C CYS A 124 2.35 -11.31 -2.18
#